data_AF-A0A9N7V401-F1
#
_entry.id   AF-A0A9N7V401-F1
#
_cell.length_a   1.000
_cell.length_b   1.000
_cell.length_c   1.000
_cell.angle_alpha   90.00
_cell.angle_beta   90.00
_cell.angle_gamma   90.00
#
_symmetry.space_group_name_H-M   'P 1'
#
loop_
_entity.id
_entity.type
_entity.pdbx_description
1 polymer ?
#
loop_
_entity_poly.entity_id
_entity_poly.type
_entity_poly.pdbx_seq_one_letter_code
_entity_poly.pdbx_strand_id
1 'polypeptide(L)'
;MSGIGPVLNVYPWNDELYLIRYNNYDRSVINTVPHEVVQRWYAAHRELTTELRRPENELWVKLTPGKVVFIDNWRVMHGRESFHRLEGAVWVLSDQR
;
A
#
# COMPACT_ATOMS: atom_id res chain seq x y z
N MET A 1 2.49 -1.50 -19.62
CA MET A 1 1.83 -0.87 -18.45
C MET A 1 2.65 0.37 -18.09
N SER A 2 2.03 1.55 -17.95
CA SER A 2 2.78 2.76 -17.55
C SER A 2 3.24 2.62 -16.09
N GLY A 3 4.53 2.83 -15.84
CA GLY A 3 5.07 2.92 -14.47
C GLY A 3 4.64 4.20 -13.76
N ILE A 4 4.24 5.22 -14.53
CA ILE A 4 3.86 6.55 -14.05
C ILE A 4 2.34 6.63 -13.90
N GLY A 5 1.88 7.11 -12.74
CA GLY A 5 0.47 7.34 -12.43
C GLY A 5 0.28 7.76 -10.97
N PRO A 6 -0.94 8.17 -10.56
CA PRO A 6 -1.23 8.54 -9.19
C PRO A 6 -1.29 7.32 -8.27
N VAL A 7 -1.09 7.55 -6.97
CA VAL A 7 -1.22 6.53 -5.91
C VAL A 7 -2.67 6.04 -5.80
N LEU A 8 -3.64 6.95 -5.90
CA LEU A 8 -5.06 6.67 -5.87
C LEU A 8 -5.66 7.01 -7.24
N ASN A 9 -6.24 6.03 -7.93
CA ASN A 9 -6.85 6.21 -9.24
C ASN A 9 -8.37 6.11 -9.11
N VAL A 10 -9.07 7.11 -9.63
CA VAL A 10 -10.52 7.21 -9.55
C VAL A 10 -11.15 7.23 -10.93
N TYR A 11 -12.37 6.73 -11.04
CA TYR A 11 -13.12 6.80 -12.29
C TYR A 11 -13.53 8.25 -12.57
N PRO A 12 -13.37 8.77 -13.79
CA PRO A 12 -13.62 10.17 -14.10
C PRO A 12 -15.10 10.56 -14.07
N TRP A 13 -16.03 9.61 -13.98
CA TRP A 13 -17.47 9.87 -14.01
C TRP A 13 -18.14 9.88 -12.63
N ASN A 14 -17.50 9.37 -11.57
CA ASN A 14 -18.08 9.30 -10.23
C ASN A 14 -17.06 9.39 -9.08
N ASP A 15 -15.78 9.61 -9.37
CA ASP A 15 -14.69 9.68 -8.39
C ASP A 15 -14.53 8.42 -7.52
N GLU A 16 -15.11 7.28 -7.92
CA GLU A 16 -14.92 6.03 -7.20
C GLU A 16 -13.49 5.49 -7.40
N LEU A 17 -12.85 5.13 -6.30
CA LEU A 17 -11.50 4.58 -6.25
C LEU A 17 -11.49 3.15 -6.83
N TYR A 18 -10.78 2.95 -7.94
CA TYR A 18 -10.70 1.65 -8.62
C TYR A 18 -9.31 0.99 -8.53
N LEU A 19 -8.26 1.75 -8.23
CA LEU A 19 -6.90 1.22 -8.13
C LEU A 19 -6.04 2.03 -7.16
N ILE A 20 -5.39 1.31 -6.25
CA ILE A 20 -4.36 1.83 -5.36
C ILE A 20 -2.99 1.30 -5.82
N ARG A 21 -2.05 2.22 -6.07
CA ARG A 21 -0.65 1.93 -6.43
C ARG A 21 0.25 2.37 -5.29
N TYR A 22 0.40 1.52 -4.29
CA TYR A 22 1.16 1.82 -3.08
C TYR A 22 2.22 0.76 -2.82
N ASN A 23 3.49 1.12 -3.06
CA ASN A 23 4.67 0.33 -2.72
C ASN A 23 5.83 1.31 -2.54
N ASN A 24 6.27 1.53 -1.29
CA ASN A 24 7.29 2.54 -1.00
C ASN A 24 8.68 2.15 -1.52
N TYR A 25 9.01 0.85 -1.53
CA TYR A 25 10.33 0.37 -1.96
C TYR A 25 10.56 0.54 -3.45
N ASP A 26 9.50 0.38 -4.26
CA ASP A 26 9.59 0.50 -5.72
C ASP A 26 9.28 1.93 -6.22
N ARG A 27 9.09 2.89 -5.31
CA ARG A 27 8.79 4.29 -5.69
C ARG A 27 10.06 5.00 -6.14
N SER A 28 10.04 5.47 -7.40
CA SER A 28 11.11 6.33 -7.94
C SER A 28 11.02 7.77 -7.43
N VAL A 29 12.04 8.57 -7.76
CA VAL A 29 12.08 10.02 -7.50
C VAL A 29 10.88 10.69 -8.19
N ILE A 30 10.20 11.58 -7.45
CA ILE A 30 9.09 12.37 -8.01
C ILE A 30 9.68 13.49 -8.86
N ASN A 31 9.48 13.39 -10.17
CA ASN A 31 9.88 14.38 -11.18
C ASN A 31 8.72 14.82 -12.09
N THR A 32 7.49 14.49 -11.72
CA THR A 32 6.27 14.72 -12.53
C THR A 32 5.40 15.87 -12.02
N VAL A 33 5.77 16.50 -10.90
CA VAL A 33 5.03 17.63 -10.32
C VAL A 33 5.99 18.81 -10.06
N PRO A 34 5.48 20.06 -10.04
CA PRO A 34 6.27 21.22 -9.66
C PRO A 34 6.88 21.10 -8.26
N HIS A 35 8.04 21.71 -8.05
CA HIS A 35 8.81 21.61 -6.80
C HIS A 35 7.99 22.04 -5.57
N GLU A 36 7.20 23.11 -5.71
CA GLU A 36 6.33 23.66 -4.67
C GLU A 36 5.22 22.70 -4.22
N VAL A 37 4.87 21.69 -5.03
CA VAL A 37 3.86 20.68 -4.70
C VAL A 37 4.47 19.48 -3.96
N VAL A 38 5.78 19.24 -4.11
CA VAL A 38 6.46 18.04 -3.58
C VAL A 38 6.26 17.91 -2.07
N GLN A 39 6.42 18.99 -1.30
CA GLN A 39 6.24 18.96 0.15
C GLN A 39 4.80 18.58 0.55
N ARG A 40 3.80 19.14 -0.13
CA ARG A 40 2.38 18.82 0.10
C ARG A 40 2.07 17.38 -0.27
N TRP A 41 2.68 16.87 -1.36
CA TRP A 41 2.55 15.48 -1.75
C TRP A 41 3.08 14.54 -0.66
N TYR A 42 4.24 14.82 -0.08
CA TYR A 42 4.81 14.00 1.00
C TYR A 42 3.97 14.05 2.28
N ALA A 43 3.38 15.21 2.60
CA ALA A 43 2.45 15.33 3.72
C ALA A 43 1.22 14.42 3.53
N ALA A 44 0.56 14.51 2.38
CA ALA A 44 -0.59 13.67 2.04
C ALA A 44 -0.23 12.18 1.97
N HIS A 45 0.95 11.85 1.42
CA HIS A 45 1.44 10.48 1.38
C HIS A 45 1.65 9.90 2.78
N ARG A 46 2.20 10.68 3.71
CA ARG A 46 2.38 10.27 5.11
C ARG A 46 1.05 10.07 5.83
N GLU A 47 0.08 10.94 5.59
CA GLU A 47 -1.28 10.78 6.13
C GLU A 47 -1.91 9.47 5.62
N LEU A 48 -1.82 9.20 4.31
CA LEU A 48 -2.27 7.93 3.74
C LEU A 48 -1.57 6.73 4.38
N THR A 49 -0.25 6.75 4.54
CA THR A 49 0.48 5.68 5.25
C THR A 49 -0.04 5.49 6.67
N THR A 50 -0.32 6.57 7.38
CA THR A 50 -0.79 6.52 8.77
C THR A 50 -2.17 5.86 8.83
N GLU A 51 -3.08 6.21 7.93
CA GLU A 51 -4.40 5.59 7.82
C GLU A 51 -4.32 4.10 7.44
N LEU A 52 -3.46 3.76 6.47
CA LEU A 52 -3.27 2.36 6.03
C LEU A 52 -2.70 1.46 7.14
N ARG A 53 -1.96 2.03 8.10
CA ARG A 53 -1.30 1.29 9.22
C ARG A 53 -2.08 1.36 10.53
N ARG A 54 -3.33 1.86 10.51
CA ARG A 54 -4.19 1.80 11.70
C ARG A 54 -4.50 0.33 12.02
N PRO A 55 -4.35 -0.13 13.28
CA PRO A 55 -4.61 -1.52 13.64
C PRO A 55 -6.00 -2.01 13.25
N GLU A 56 -7.00 -1.12 13.27
CA GLU A 56 -8.38 -1.44 12.90
C GLU A 56 -8.56 -1.70 11.39
N ASN A 57 -7.63 -1.23 10.58
CA ASN A 57 -7.61 -1.43 9.13
C ASN A 57 -6.77 -2.66 8.73
N GLU A 58 -6.11 -3.35 9.66
CA GLU A 58 -5.22 -4.47 9.32
C GLU A 58 -5.85 -5.83 9.64
N LEU A 59 -5.66 -6.80 8.75
CA LEU A 59 -6.09 -8.18 8.96
C LEU A 59 -4.89 -9.12 9.13
N TRP A 60 -4.84 -9.75 10.30
CA TRP A 60 -3.67 -10.48 10.75
C TRP A 60 -3.84 -12.01 10.52
N VAL A 61 -3.13 -12.63 9.54
CA VAL A 61 -3.38 -14.03 9.08
C VAL A 61 -2.12 -14.91 9.08
N LYS A 62 -1.99 -15.83 10.04
CA LYS A 62 -0.91 -16.83 10.02
C LYS A 62 -1.12 -17.86 8.89
N LEU A 63 -0.21 -17.90 7.91
CA LEU A 63 -0.19 -18.95 6.90
C LEU A 63 0.45 -20.23 7.44
N THR A 64 -0.18 -21.36 7.13
CA THR A 64 0.32 -22.70 7.41
C THR A 64 0.59 -23.43 6.09
N PRO A 65 1.49 -24.42 6.05
CA PRO A 65 1.68 -25.24 4.86
C PRO A 65 0.34 -25.75 4.29
N GLY A 66 0.15 -25.63 2.98
CA GLY A 66 -1.10 -25.99 2.30
C GLY A 66 -2.21 -24.93 2.30
N LYS A 67 -2.03 -23.79 2.97
CA LYS A 67 -2.98 -22.65 2.92
C LYS A 67 -2.59 -21.64 1.84
N VAL A 68 -3.56 -21.19 1.07
CA VAL A 68 -3.41 -20.16 0.02
C VAL A 68 -4.32 -18.98 0.34
N VAL A 69 -3.84 -17.76 0.06
CA VAL A 69 -4.62 -16.52 0.16
C VAL A 69 -4.64 -15.86 -1.20
N PHE A 70 -5.84 -15.49 -1.65
CA PHE A 70 -6.06 -14.68 -2.85
C PHE A 70 -6.45 -13.28 -2.42
N ILE A 71 -5.86 -12.29 -3.07
CA ILE A 71 -6.15 -10.87 -2.83
C ILE A 71 -6.42 -10.18 -4.16
N ASP A 72 -7.29 -9.18 -4.13
CA ASP A 72 -7.36 -8.19 -5.19
C ASP A 72 -6.20 -7.20 -5.03
N ASN A 73 -5.15 -7.35 -5.83
CA ASN A 73 -3.95 -6.52 -5.77
C ASN A 73 -4.19 -5.06 -6.20
N TRP A 74 -5.35 -4.72 -6.76
CA TRP A 74 -5.71 -3.32 -7.05
C TRP A 74 -6.33 -2.61 -5.85
N ARG A 75 -6.78 -3.39 -4.85
CA ARG A 75 -7.56 -2.88 -3.73
C ARG A 75 -6.98 -3.17 -2.36
N VAL A 76 -6.28 -4.29 -2.18
CA VAL A 76 -5.76 -4.78 -0.89
C VAL A 76 -4.24 -4.74 -0.87
N MET A 77 -3.68 -3.97 0.07
CA MET A 77 -2.23 -3.97 0.30
C MET A 77 -1.91 -5.18 1.18
N HIS A 78 -0.74 -5.76 0.99
CA HIS A 78 -0.33 -6.94 1.72
C HIS A 78 1.13 -6.84 2.09
N GLY A 79 1.49 -7.53 3.15
CA GLY A 79 2.84 -7.53 3.66
C GLY A 79 3.09 -8.73 4.55
N ARG A 80 4.20 -8.68 5.26
CA ARG A 80 4.50 -9.63 6.33
C ARG A 80 5.20 -8.87 7.43
N GLU A 81 5.37 -9.48 8.59
CA GLU A 81 6.32 -8.96 9.57
C GLU A 81 7.69 -9.60 9.35
N SER A 82 8.72 -8.96 9.89
CA SER A 82 10.03 -9.59 10.01
C SER A 82 9.92 -10.85 10.87
N PHE A 83 10.65 -11.91 10.50
CA PHE A 83 10.68 -13.11 11.31
C PHE A 83 11.27 -12.85 12.70
N HIS A 84 10.45 -12.99 13.74
CA HIS A 84 10.92 -13.15 15.12
C HIS A 84 11.09 -14.66 15.36
N ARG A 85 12.17 -15.04 16.07
CA ARG A 85 12.86 -16.35 16.00
C ARG A 85 12.03 -17.65 16.18
N LEU A 86 10.70 -17.65 16.37
CA LEU A 86 9.93 -18.91 16.48
C LEU A 86 8.53 -18.95 15.83
N GLU A 87 7.96 -17.86 15.28
CA GLU A 87 6.63 -17.93 14.67
C GLU A 87 6.47 -16.97 13.48
N GLY A 88 6.31 -17.51 12.26
CA GLY A 88 5.99 -16.71 11.08
C GLY A 88 4.50 -16.35 11.06
N ALA A 89 4.18 -15.07 10.92
CA ALA A 89 2.83 -14.57 10.67
C ALA A 89 2.81 -13.74 9.37
N VAL A 90 1.72 -13.80 8.63
CA VAL A 90 1.54 -13.09 7.35
C VAL A 90 0.42 -12.08 7.52
N TRP A 91 0.57 -10.88 6.97
CA TRP A 91 -0.40 -9.80 7.17
C TRP A 91 -1.10 -9.45 5.87
N VAL A 92 -2.41 -9.34 5.92
CA VAL A 92 -3.19 -8.70 4.89
C VAL A 92 -3.43 -7.28 5.39
N LEU A 93 -2.53 -6.38 4.95
CA LEU A 93 -2.39 -4.93 5.18
C LEU A 93 -1.20 -4.53 6.08
N SER A 94 -0.10 -4.15 5.42
CA SER A 94 0.84 -3.06 5.73
C SER A 94 2.22 -3.35 5.13
N ASP A 95 2.77 -2.32 4.48
CA ASP A 95 4.13 -2.20 3.95
C ASP A 95 5.21 -2.61 4.99
N GLN A 96 6.25 -3.30 4.50
CA GLN A 96 7.32 -3.87 5.33
C GLN A 96 8.26 -2.75 5.82
N ARG A 97 8.30 -2.50 7.12
CA ARG A 97 9.18 -1.52 7.81
C ARG A 97 8.91 -0.05 7.48
#